data_AF-A0A133XZL1-F1
#
_entry.id   AF-A0A133XZL1-F1
#
_cell.length_a   1.000
_cell.length_b   1.000
_cell.length_c   1.000
_cell.angle_alpha   90.00
_cell.angle_beta   90.00
_cell.angle_gamma   90.00
#
_symmetry.space_group_name_H-M   'P 1'
#
loop_
_entity.id
_entity.type
_entity.pdbx_description
1 polymer ?
#
loop_
_entity_poly.entity_id
_entity_poly.type
_entity_poly.pdbx_seq_one_letter_code
_entity_poly.pdbx_strand_id
1 'polypeptide(L)' 'MKFILRRQAIKFLDKQPLVIKKRLLTAIAAIPKGDIKELQGFETYKRLRVGTYRIIFDDLGNVIDVIQIGNRGDIYKSL' A
#
# COMPACT_ATOMS: atom_id res chain seq x y z
N MET A 1 -15.19 6.02 -3.35
CA MET A 1 -14.12 5.46 -2.49
C MET A 1 -13.06 6.52 -2.26
N LYS A 2 -12.66 6.77 -1.01
CA LYS A 2 -11.62 7.74 -0.64
C LYS A 2 -10.32 7.01 -0.31
N PHE A 3 -9.19 7.62 -0.64
CA PHE A 3 -7.86 7.12 -0.27
C PHE A 3 -7.16 8.12 0.64
N ILE A 4 -6.58 7.64 1.73
CA ILE A 4 -5.71 8.42 2.61
C ILE A 4 -4.31 7.81 2.51
N LEU A 5 -3.29 8.65 2.28
CA LEU A 5 -1.90 8.20 2.28
C LEU A 5 -1.23 8.69 3.56
N ARG A 6 -0.79 7.77 4.41
CA ARG A 6 -0.03 8.14 5.62
C ARG A 6 1.34 8.69 5.23
N ARG A 7 1.94 9.47 6.15
CA ARG A 7 3.23 10.15 5.94
C ARG A 7 4.34 9.21 5.45
N GLN A 8 4.39 7.96 5.93
CA GLN A 8 5.39 6.99 5.51
C GLN A 8 5.20 6.54 4.06
N ALA A 9 3.95 6.27 3.65
CA ALA A 9 3.62 5.96 2.27
C ALA A 9 3.99 7.11 1.31
N ILE A 10 3.68 8.35 1.69
CA ILE A 10 4.05 9.56 0.92
C ILE A 10 5.57 9.65 0.76
N LYS A 11 6.33 9.56 1.87
CA LYS A 11 7.80 9.58 1.85
C LYS A 11 8.39 8.49 0.94
N PHE A 12 7.78 7.31 0.88
CA PHE A 12 8.24 6.25 -0.02
C PHE A 12 7.98 6.61 -1.48
N LEU A 13 6.76 7.07 -1.80
CA LEU A 13 6.36 7.46 -3.15
C LEU A 13 7.24 8.60 -3.69
N ASP A 14 7.57 9.59 -2.87
CA ASP A 14 8.38 10.74 -3.28
C ASP A 14 9.82 10.38 -3.65
N LYS A 15 10.33 9.27 -3.14
CA LYS A 15 11.63 8.73 -3.52
C LYS A 15 11.60 7.91 -4.82
N GLN A 16 10.42 7.60 -5.36
CA GLN A 16 10.30 6.76 -6.54
C GLN A 16 10.32 7.58 -7.85
N PRO A 17 10.88 7.02 -8.94
CA PRO A 17 10.71 7.58 -10.27
C PRO A 17 9.23 7.71 -10.64
N LEU A 18 8.91 8.68 -11.51
CA LEU A 18 7.53 9.00 -11.90
C LEU A 18 6.75 7.78 -12.42
N VAL A 19 7.41 6.91 -13.18
CA VAL A 19 6.81 5.67 -13.71
C VAL A 19 6.37 4.73 -12.59
N ILE A 20 7.22 4.53 -11.59
CA ILE A 20 6.92 3.69 -10.43
C ILE A 20 5.84 4.33 -9.56
N LYS A 21 5.94 5.64 -9.30
CA LYS A 21 4.93 6.40 -8.55
C LYS A 21 3.54 6.26 -9.19
N LYS A 22 3.43 6.46 -10.51
CA LYS A 22 2.17 6.26 -11.26
C LYS A 22 1.66 4.83 -11.12
N ARG A 23 2.52 3.83 -11.34
CA ARG A 23 2.14 2.41 -11.23
C ARG A 23 1.57 2.06 -9.85
N LEU A 24 2.18 2.56 -8.77
CA LEU A 24 1.72 2.32 -7.41
C LEU A 24 0.38 3.02 -7.13
N LEU A 25 0.24 4.28 -7.53
CA LEU A 25 -1.01 5.03 -7.34
C LEU A 25 -2.18 4.43 -8.15
N THR A 26 -1.93 3.99 -9.39
CA THR A 26 -2.94 3.29 -10.19
C THR A 26 -3.37 1.98 -9.53
N ALA A 27 -2.44 1.22 -8.94
CA ALA A 27 -2.77 0.01 -8.22
C ALA A 27 -3.60 0.28 -6.94
N ILE A 28 -3.27 1.35 -6.19
CA ILE A 28 -4.06 1.78 -5.03
C ILE A 28 -5.48 2.16 -5.46
N ALA A 29 -5.62 2.95 -6.52
CA ALA A 29 -6.91 3.37 -7.03
C ALA A 29 -7.78 2.21 -7.55
N ALA A 30 -7.17 1.06 -7.88
CA ALA A 30 -7.86 -0.13 -8.37
C ALA A 30 -8.37 -1.06 -7.26
N ILE A 31 -8.02 -0.83 -5.99
CA ILE A 31 -8.53 -1.60 -4.84
C ILE A 31 -10.08 -1.60 -4.90
N PRO A 32 -10.76 -2.75 -4.72
CA PRO A 32 -10.25 -4.02 -4.18
C PRO A 32 -9.66 -5.01 -5.21
N LYS A 33 -9.33 -4.58 -6.43
CA LYS A 33 -8.69 -5.45 -7.42
C LYS A 33 -7.19 -5.59 -7.15
N GLY A 34 -6.61 -6.73 -7.53
CA GLY A 34 -5.17 -7.00 -7.47
C GLY A 34 -4.82 -8.21 -6.59
N ASP A 35 -3.51 -8.45 -6.39
CA ASP A 35 -3.02 -9.48 -5.45
C ASP A 35 -3.05 -8.92 -4.03
N ILE A 36 -4.25 -8.94 -3.43
CA ILE A 36 -4.54 -8.50 -2.07
C ILE A 36 -4.60 -9.72 -1.14
N LYS A 37 -3.90 -9.64 0.00
CA LYS A 37 -3.98 -10.65 1.07
C LYS A 37 -4.01 -9.99 2.43
N GLU A 38 -4.66 -10.64 3.39
CA GLU A 38 -4.54 -10.25 4.79
C GLU A 38 -3.10 -10.41 5.29
N LEU A 39 -2.72 -9.55 6.23
CA LEU A 39 -1.44 -9.59 6.91
C LEU A 39 -1.59 -10.46 8.16
N GLN A 40 -0.85 -11.56 8.22
CA GLN A 40 -0.88 -12.43 9.41
C GLN A 40 -0.39 -11.66 10.64
N GLY A 41 -1.10 -11.81 11.76
CA GLY A 41 -0.80 -11.12 13.02
C GLY A 41 -1.41 -9.72 13.17
N PHE A 42 -2.16 -9.25 12.17
CA PHE A 42 -2.90 -7.99 12.23
C PHE A 42 -4.37 -8.25 11.88
N GLU A 43 -5.31 -7.73 12.68
CA GLU A 43 -6.74 -8.03 12.50
C GLU A 43 -7.34 -7.38 11.25
N THR A 44 -6.90 -6.17 10.89
CA THR A 44 -7.53 -5.38 9.82
C THR A 44 -6.64 -5.14 8.60
N TYR A 45 -5.32 -5.31 8.75
CA TYR A 45 -4.38 -4.90 7.71
C TYR A 45 -4.35 -5.88 6.54
N LYS A 46 -4.38 -5.30 5.35
CA LYS A 46 -4.22 -6.01 4.07
C LYS A 46 -2.95 -5.52 3.39
N ARG A 47 -2.35 -6.39 2.57
CA ARG A 47 -1.27 -6.04 1.65
C ARG A 47 -1.73 -6.19 0.21
N LEU A 48 -1.44 -5.19 -0.62
CA LEU A 48 -1.49 -5.27 -2.07
C LEU A 48 -0.06 -5.45 -2.60
N ARG A 49 0.14 -6.44 -3.48
CA ARG A 49 1.42 -6.67 -4.16
C ARG A 49 1.43 -6.02 -5.54
N VAL A 50 2.49 -5.25 -5.81
CA VAL A 50 2.71 -4.58 -7.10
C VAL A 50 4.15 -4.86 -7.54
N GLY A 51 4.37 -5.98 -8.21
CA GLY A 51 5.72 -6.46 -8.56
C GLY A 51 6.59 -6.69 -7.33
N THR A 52 7.70 -5.95 -7.20
CA THR A 52 8.61 -5.98 -6.05
C THR A 52 8.16 -5.14 -4.86
N TYR A 53 7.10 -4.33 -5.02
CA TYR A 53 6.57 -3.46 -3.97
C TYR A 53 5.41 -4.11 -3.21
N ARG A 54 5.21 -3.66 -1.98
CA ARG A 54 4.05 -3.97 -1.14
C ARG A 54 3.45 -2.67 -0.64
N ILE A 55 2.13 -2.67 -0.56
CA ILE A 55 1.32 -1.56 -0.07
C ILE A 55 0.49 -2.14 1.06
N ILE A 56 0.65 -1.63 2.27
CA ILE A 56 -0.11 -2.04 3.43
C ILE A 56 -1.17 -0.99 3.69
N PHE A 57 -2.40 -1.45 3.85
CA PHE A 57 -3.55 -0.58 4.01
C PHE A 57 -4.59 -1.22 4.92
N ASP A 58 -5.41 -0.37 5.53
CA ASP A 58 -6.64 -0.75 6.21
C ASP A 58 -7.82 -0.43 5.29
N ASP A 59 -8.80 -1.33 5.27
CA ASP A 59 -10.01 -1.23 4.48
C ASP A 59 -11.19 -0.91 5.40
N LEU A 60 -11.44 0.39 5.58
CA LEU A 60 -12.49 0.92 6.45
C LEU A 60 -13.83 1.03 5.69
N GLY A 61 -14.04 0.21 4.65
CA GLY A 61 -15.23 0.15 3.80
C GLY A 61 -15.29 1.26 2.75
N ASN A 62 -15.46 2.52 3.17
CA ASN A 62 -15.52 3.66 2.24
C ASN A 62 -14.18 4.39 2.08
N VAL A 63 -13.23 4.09 2.97
CA VAL A 63 -11.91 4.69 3.03
C VAL A 63 -10.86 3.59 3.00
N ILE A 64 -9.92 3.70 2.07
CA ILE A 64 -8.68 2.92 2.07
C ILE A 64 -7.59 3.77 2.72
N ASP A 65 -7.14 3.37 3.90
CA ASP A 65 -6.06 4.04 4.62
C ASP A 65 -4.73 3.36 4.30
N VAL A 66 -3.91 3.97 3.45
CA VAL A 66 -2.62 3.42 3.04
C VAL A 66 -1.56 3.78 4.08
N ILE A 67 -1.23 2.79 4.89
CA ILE A 67 -0.35 2.88 6.05
C ILE A 67 1.11 3.01 5.62
N GLN A 68 1.55 2.11 4.74
CA GLN A 68 2.95 2.05 4.32
C GLN A 68 3.10 1.48 2.91
N ILE A 69 4.11 1.96 2.19
CA ILE A 69 4.54 1.42 0.90
C ILE A 69 6.03 1.11 1.01
N GLY A 70 6.46 -0.03 0.47
CA GLY A 70 7.83 -0.49 0.62
C GLY A 70 8.24 -1.58 -0.36
N ASN A 71 9.52 -1.89 -0.39
CA ASN A 71 10.04 -3.08 -1.08
C ASN A 71 9.67 -4.35 -0.30
N ARG A 72 9.74 -5.50 -0.99
CA ARG A 72 9.60 -6.81 -0.36
C ARG A 72 10.61 -6.97 0.78
N GLY A 73 10.13 -7.41 1.94
CA GLY A 73 10.96 -7.66 3.13
C GLY A 73 11.11 -6.44 4.03
N ASP A 74 11.50 -5.29 3.48
CA ASP A 74 11.74 -4.07 4.28
C ASP A 74 10.48 -3.51 4.92
N ILE A 75 9.33 -3.67 4.26
CA ILE A 75 8.05 -3.14 4.74
C ILE A 75 7.60 -3.77 6.06
N TYR A 76 8.10 -4.96 6.42
CA TYR A 76 7.74 -5.65 7.67
C TYR A 76 8.64 -5.27 8.85
N LYS A 77 9.78 -4.62 8.61
CA LYS A 77 10.72 -4.25 9.69
C LYS A 77 10.24 -3.07 10.55
N SER A 78 9.20 -2.39 10.09
CA SER A 78 8.65 -1.17 10.71
C SER A 78 7.15 -1.26 10.99
N LEU A 79 6.57 -2.47 10.86
CA LEU A 79 5.17 -2.74 11.20
C LEU A 79 5.06 -3.36 12.58
#